data_AF-A0A139CSY5-F1
#
_entry.id   AF-A0A139CSY5-F1
#
_cell.length_a   1.000
_cell.length_b   1.000
_cell.length_c   1.000
_cell.angle_alpha   90.00
_cell.angle_beta   90.00
_cell.angle_gamma   90.00
#
_symmetry.space_group_name_H-M   'P 1'
#
loop_
_entity.id
_entity.type
_entity.pdbx_description
1 polymer ?
#
loop_
_entity_poly.entity_id
_entity_poly.type
_entity_poly.pdbx_seq_one_letter_code
_entity_poly.pdbx_strand_id
1 'polypeptide(L)'
;MNVYINTLCRVDTVPLVIKKKCVSCKKCVKKCPVDAISMNKGKALIDNDICINCGKCIKICPVKAILKNKEIVELEVESNIKSLKKGLEKSKNKKSRKRMVKNRMRQLKMQDRIIRKTIKEMKHLKL
;
A
#
# COMPACT_ATOMS: atom_id res chain seq x y z
N MET A 1 -8.48 1.15 -26.79
CA MET A 1 -7.13 0.56 -26.63
C MET A 1 -6.60 0.96 -25.25
N ASN A 2 -6.57 0.00 -24.33
CA ASN A 2 -5.96 0.02 -22.99
C ASN A 2 -5.95 1.33 -22.18
N VAL A 3 -7.06 1.60 -21.48
CA VAL A 3 -7.03 2.39 -20.25
C VAL A 3 -6.47 1.48 -19.15
N TYR A 4 -5.14 1.31 -19.11
CA TYR A 4 -4.48 0.82 -17.90
C TYR A 4 -4.74 1.86 -16.81
N ILE A 5 -5.78 1.61 -16.00
CA ILE A 5 -6.04 2.36 -14.77
C ILE A 5 -4.89 2.04 -13.81
N ASN A 6 -3.79 2.75 -13.96
CA ASN A 6 -2.71 2.83 -12.98
C ASN A 6 -3.05 3.86 -11.89
N THR A 7 -4.32 3.88 -11.46
CA THR A 7 -4.90 4.92 -10.57
C THR A 7 -5.84 4.34 -9.51
N LEU A 8 -5.62 3.10 -9.08
CA LEU A 8 -6.02 2.72 -7.73
C LEU A 8 -4.87 3.16 -6.82
N CYS A 9 -5.18 4.03 -5.85
CA CYS A 9 -4.26 4.49 -4.81
C CYS A 9 -3.39 3.32 -4.36
N ARG A 10 -2.09 3.41 -4.65
CA ARG A 10 -1.11 2.33 -4.49
C ARG A 10 -0.81 2.12 -3.00
N VAL A 11 -1.80 1.65 -2.25
CA VAL A 11 -1.55 0.98 -0.99
C VAL A 11 -1.06 -0.39 -1.40
N ASP A 12 0.24 -0.52 -1.64
CA ASP A 12 0.85 -1.82 -1.90
C ASP A 12 0.56 -2.68 -0.67
N THR A 13 -0.46 -3.54 -0.75
CA THR A 13 -0.92 -4.40 0.34
C THR A 13 0.00 -5.59 0.52
N VAL A 14 1.28 -5.46 0.17
CA VAL A 14 2.30 -6.45 0.45
C VAL A 14 3.19 -5.97 1.60
N PRO A 15 3.97 -6.88 2.20
CA PRO A 15 4.96 -6.47 3.18
C PRO A 15 5.96 -5.46 2.61
N LEU A 16 6.16 -4.33 3.27
CA LEU A 16 7.06 -3.27 2.81
C LEU A 16 8.51 -3.58 3.19
N VAL A 17 9.43 -3.56 2.22
CA VAL A 17 10.87 -3.68 2.47
C VAL A 17 11.50 -2.31 2.73
N ILE A 18 11.99 -2.09 3.94
CA ILE A 18 12.83 -0.94 4.29
C ILE A 18 14.23 -1.15 3.70
N LYS A 19 14.47 -0.61 2.49
CA LYS A 19 15.73 -0.79 1.74
C LYS A 19 16.99 -0.47 2.56
N LYS A 20 16.94 0.56 3.40
CA LYS A 20 18.07 0.94 4.30
C LYS A 20 18.41 -0.11 5.36
N LYS A 21 17.45 -0.93 5.79
CA LYS A 21 17.67 -2.01 6.76
C LYS A 21 18.00 -3.36 6.11
N CYS A 22 17.62 -3.56 4.85
CA CYS A 22 17.84 -4.84 4.16
C CYS A 22 19.34 -5.09 3.93
N VAL A 23 19.85 -6.21 4.47
CA VAL A 23 21.26 -6.65 4.36
C VAL A 23 21.47 -7.75 3.32
N SER A 24 20.55 -7.90 2.36
CA SER A 24 20.75 -8.77 1.19
C SER A 24 20.96 -10.27 1.49
N CYS A 25 20.60 -10.75 2.69
CA CYS A 25 20.85 -12.15 3.12
C CYS A 25 19.98 -13.22 2.43
N LYS A 26 19.02 -12.82 1.56
CA LYS A 26 18.14 -13.69 0.77
C LYS A 26 17.26 -14.70 1.53
N LYS A 27 17.20 -14.66 2.87
CA LYS A 27 16.33 -15.56 3.67
C LYS A 27 14.84 -15.44 3.32
N CYS A 28 14.38 -14.22 3.03
CA CYS A 28 13.00 -13.97 2.61
C CYS A 28 12.67 -14.60 1.25
N VAL A 29 13.59 -14.53 0.28
CA VAL A 29 13.48 -15.16 -1.04
C VAL A 29 13.29 -16.67 -0.87
N LYS A 30 14.19 -17.34 -0.14
CA LYS A 30 14.16 -18.80 0.08
C LYS A 30 12.92 -19.32 0.83
N LYS A 31 12.17 -18.45 1.51
CA LYS A 31 11.00 -18.85 2.32
C LYS A 31 9.67 -18.38 1.73
N CYS A 32 9.69 -17.67 0.60
CA CYS A 32 8.48 -17.30 -0.10
C CYS A 32 7.87 -18.56 -0.74
N PRO A 33 6.63 -18.95 -0.40
CA PRO A 33 6.04 -20.19 -0.92
C PRO A 33 5.51 -20.06 -2.35
N VAL A 34 5.49 -18.84 -2.89
CA VAL A 34 4.94 -18.48 -4.21
C VAL A 34 5.96 -17.68 -5.03
N ASP A 35 7.23 -17.72 -4.62
CA ASP A 35 8.35 -17.04 -5.32
C ASP A 35 8.17 -15.54 -5.62
N ALA A 36 7.28 -14.87 -4.89
CA ALA A 36 6.99 -13.44 -5.04
C ALA A 36 8.12 -12.48 -4.60
N ILE A 37 9.33 -12.96 -4.32
CA ILE A 37 10.43 -12.10 -3.80
C ILE A 37 11.70 -12.33 -4.62
N SER A 38 12.21 -11.25 -5.21
CA SER A 38 13.46 -11.22 -5.96
C SER A 38 14.46 -10.25 -5.34
N MET A 39 15.71 -10.28 -5.84
CA MET A 39 16.75 -9.32 -5.44
C MET A 39 16.97 -8.32 -6.57
N ASN A 40 16.80 -7.02 -6.28
CA ASN A 40 17.03 -5.93 -7.22
C ASN A 40 17.97 -4.89 -6.59
N LYS A 41 19.09 -4.57 -7.25
CA LYS A 41 20.13 -3.66 -6.75
C LYS A 41 20.55 -3.97 -5.30
N GLY A 42 20.75 -5.27 -5.02
CA GLY A 42 21.10 -5.76 -3.69
C GLY A 42 19.99 -5.71 -2.65
N LYS A 43 18.76 -5.31 -2.97
CA LYS A 43 17.65 -5.24 -2.00
C LYS A 43 16.54 -6.19 -2.39
N ALA A 44 15.85 -6.73 -1.38
CA ALA A 44 14.66 -7.54 -1.63
C ALA A 44 13.56 -6.66 -2.24
N LEU A 45 12.93 -7.17 -3.30
CA LEU A 45 11.76 -6.59 -3.94
C LEU A 45 10.65 -7.64 -3.89
N ILE A 46 9.46 -7.24 -3.43
CA ILE A 46 8.29 -8.11 -3.39
C ILE A 46 7.43 -7.76 -4.60
N ASP A 47 7.02 -8.79 -5.35
CA ASP A 47 6.06 -8.68 -6.43
C ASP A 47 4.64 -8.64 -5.84
N ASN A 48 3.91 -7.56 -6.13
CA ASN A 48 2.59 -7.33 -5.56
C ASN A 48 1.51 -8.21 -6.17
N ASP A 49 1.69 -8.62 -7.42
CA ASP A 49 0.70 -9.39 -8.15
C ASP A 49 0.76 -10.88 -7.78
N ILE A 50 1.90 -11.33 -7.26
CA ILE A 50 2.14 -12.72 -6.85
C ILE A 50 2.04 -12.90 -5.33
N CYS A 51 2.33 -11.86 -4.54
CA CYS A 51 2.39 -11.99 -3.09
C CYS A 51 1.03 -12.32 -2.45
N ILE A 52 0.93 -13.51 -1.86
CA ILE A 52 -0.27 -13.97 -1.13
C ILE A 52 -0.34 -13.51 0.34
N ASN A 53 0.48 -12.55 0.76
CA ASN A 53 0.47 -12.02 2.14
C ASN A 53 0.67 -13.04 3.29
N CYS A 54 1.34 -14.17 3.04
CA CYS A 54 1.53 -15.23 4.05
C CYS A 54 2.42 -14.82 5.26
N GLY A 55 3.18 -13.72 5.15
CA GLY A 55 3.99 -13.17 6.24
C GLY A 55 5.25 -13.95 6.62
N LYS A 56 5.62 -15.04 5.90
CA LYS A 56 6.84 -15.82 6.17
C LYS A 56 8.11 -14.97 6.05
N CYS A 57 8.18 -14.08 5.05
CA CYS A 57 9.30 -13.18 4.83
C CYS A 57 9.55 -12.21 6.01
N ILE A 58 8.49 -11.79 6.68
CA ILE A 58 8.54 -10.91 7.86
C ILE A 58 9.16 -11.66 9.04
N LYS A 59 8.65 -12.86 9.33
CA LYS A 59 9.11 -13.69 10.45
C LYS A 59 10.59 -14.08 10.32
N ILE A 60 11.05 -14.36 9.10
CA ILE A 60 12.42 -14.84 8.86
C ILE A 60 13.47 -13.72 8.72
N CYS A 61 13.05 -12.45 8.60
CA CYS A 61 13.98 -11.36 8.37
C CYS A 61 14.77 -11.03 9.66
N PRO A 62 16.08 -11.32 9.73
CA PRO A 62 16.85 -11.20 10.97
C PRO A 62 17.01 -9.75 11.43
N VAL A 63 16.94 -8.80 10.49
CA VAL A 63 17.12 -7.36 10.72
C VAL A 63 15.79 -6.60 10.73
N LYS A 64 14.65 -7.32 10.76
CA LYS A 64 13.29 -6.74 10.75
C LYS A 64 13.12 -5.65 9.69
N ALA A 65 13.65 -5.90 8.50
CA ALA A 65 13.60 -4.96 7.37
C ALA A 65 12.29 -5.05 6.57
N ILE A 66 11.38 -5.97 6.91
CA ILE A 66 10.11 -6.18 6.20
C ILE A 66 8.98 -5.95 7.20
N LEU A 67 8.07 -5.02 6.91
CA LEU A 67 6.96 -4.63 7.80
C LEU A 67 5.63 -5.24 7.38
N LYS A 68 4.69 -5.39 8.34
CA LYS A 68 3.33 -5.88 8.07
C LYS A 68 2.42 -4.76 7.57
N ASN A 69 1.40 -5.12 6.80
CA ASN A 69 0.39 -4.19 6.29
C ASN A 69 -0.26 -3.32 7.38
N LYS A 70 -0.53 -3.87 8.57
CA LYS A 70 -1.14 -3.09 9.67
C LYS A 70 -0.27 -1.91 10.10
N GLU A 71 1.05 -2.10 10.15
CA GLU A 71 2.02 -1.04 10.49
C GLU A 71 2.07 0.03 9.38
N ILE A 72 1.73 -0.34 8.14
CA ILE A 72 1.67 0.58 6.99
C ILE A 72 0.40 1.45 7.04
N VAL A 73 -0.74 0.91 7.48
CA VAL A 73 -2.03 1.64 7.50
C VAL A 73 -1.91 2.92 8.32
N GLU A 74 -1.31 2.87 9.50
CA GLU A 74 -1.17 4.03 10.38
C GLU A 74 -0.29 5.12 9.76
N LEU A 75 0.86 4.71 9.18
CA LEU A 75 1.77 5.62 8.48
C LEU A 75 1.10 6.28 7.28
N GLU A 76 0.28 5.53 6.53
CA GLU A 76 -0.43 6.03 5.36
C GLU A 76 -1.54 7.01 5.76
N VAL A 77 -2.29 6.73 6.83
CA VAL A 77 -3.28 7.66 7.38
C VAL A 77 -2.59 8.96 7.80
N GLU A 78 -1.48 8.86 8.53
CA GLU A 78 -0.72 10.04 8.96
C GLU A 78 -0.23 10.87 7.76
N SER A 79 0.37 10.23 6.76
CA SER A 79 0.82 10.85 5.52
C SER A 79 -0.31 11.56 4.77
N ASN A 80 -1.47 10.91 4.66
CA ASN A 80 -2.66 11.47 4.02
C ASN A 80 -3.18 12.71 4.75
N ILE A 81 -3.27 12.66 6.08
CA ILE A 81 -3.71 13.80 6.89
C ILE A 81 -2.71 14.94 6.82
N LYS A 82 -1.40 14.65 6.88
CA LYS A 82 -0.35 15.66 6.72
C LYS A 82 -0.43 16.37 5.37
N SER A 83 -0.63 15.62 4.29
CA SER A 83 -0.79 16.18 2.94
C SER A 83 -2.05 17.04 2.82
N LEU A 84 -3.16 16.61 3.42
CA LEU A 84 -4.38 17.41 3.48
C LEU A 84 -4.18 18.71 4.26
N LYS A 85 -3.55 18.65 5.45
CA LYS A 85 -3.25 19.84 6.28
C LYS A 85 -2.43 20.88 5.50
N LYS A 86 -1.37 20.46 4.82
CA LYS A 86 -0.56 21.34 3.94
C LYS A 86 -1.41 22.02 2.86
N GLY A 87 -2.37 21.29 2.27
CA GLY A 87 -3.30 21.88 1.29
C GLY A 87 -4.24 22.92 1.92
N LEU A 88 -4.71 22.67 3.15
CA LEU A 88 -5.59 23.59 3.87
C LEU A 88 -4.89 24.89 4.28
N GLU A 89 -3.59 24.83 4.60
CA GLU A 89 -2.77 26.01 4.93
C GLU A 89 -2.71 27.03 3.77
N LYS A 90 -2.86 26.57 2.52
CA LYS A 90 -2.87 27.45 1.33
C LYS A 90 -4.11 28.34 1.20
N SER A 91 -5.18 28.07 1.96
CA SER A 91 -6.45 28.82 1.89
C SER A 91 -6.76 29.51 3.21
N LYS A 92 -6.70 30.85 3.22
CA LYS A 92 -7.09 31.67 4.38
C LYS A 92 -8.61 31.61 4.67
N ASN A 93 -9.44 31.28 3.68
CA ASN A 93 -10.90 31.23 3.82
C ASN A 93 -11.38 29.93 4.51
N LYS A 94 -12.13 30.07 5.61
CA LYS A 94 -12.70 28.94 6.40
C LYS A 94 -13.73 28.11 5.62
N LYS A 95 -14.59 28.76 4.81
CA LYS A 95 -15.61 28.09 3.97
C LYS A 95 -14.94 27.26 2.87
N SER A 96 -13.90 27.79 2.24
CA SER A 96 -13.11 27.06 1.24
C SER A 96 -12.42 25.83 1.84
N ARG A 97 -11.77 25.97 3.01
CA ARG A 97 -11.17 24.83 3.73
C ARG A 97 -12.19 23.72 4.04
N LYS A 98 -13.37 24.08 4.56
CA LYS A 98 -14.47 23.11 4.80
C LYS A 98 -14.89 22.40 3.50
N ARG A 99 -14.98 23.13 2.39
CA ARG A 99 -15.35 22.56 1.08
C ARG A 99 -14.27 21.61 0.55
N MET A 100 -12.99 21.94 0.72
CA MET A 100 -11.87 21.06 0.34
C MET A 100 -11.93 19.72 1.08
N VAL A 101 -12.09 19.74 2.41
CA VAL A 101 -12.24 18.51 3.21
C VAL A 101 -13.46 17.72 2.77
N LYS A 102 -14.62 18.37 2.60
CA LYS A 102 -15.85 17.70 2.14
C LYS A 102 -15.68 17.05 0.77
N ASN A 103 -15.02 17.73 -0.17
CA ASN A 103 -14.73 17.18 -1.50
C ASN A 103 -13.80 15.97 -1.42
N ARG A 104 -12.73 16.05 -0.61
CA ARG A 104 -11.82 14.91 -0.39
C ARG A 104 -12.55 13.72 0.23
N MET A 105 -13.39 13.96 1.24
CA MET A 105 -14.23 12.90 1.85
C MET A 105 -15.16 12.26 0.82
N ARG A 106 -15.78 13.05 -0.07
CA ARG A 106 -16.64 12.52 -1.15
C ARG A 106 -15.86 11.63 -2.11
N GLN A 107 -14.66 12.05 -2.51
CA GLN A 107 -13.76 11.26 -3.36
C GLN A 107 -13.40 9.92 -2.70
N LEU A 108 -12.96 9.95 -1.44
CA LEU A 108 -12.61 8.75 -0.69
C LEU A 108 -13.80 7.79 -0.51
N LYS A 109 -15.01 8.31 -0.25
CA LYS A 109 -16.24 7.51 -0.18
C LYS A 109 -16.59 6.84 -1.52
N MET A 110 -16.34 7.53 -2.64
CA MET A 110 -16.54 6.93 -3.96
C MET A 110 -15.54 5.80 -4.21
N GLN A 111 -14.26 6.02 -3.86
CA GLN A 111 -13.22 4.99 -3.95
C GLN A 111 -13.56 3.77 -3.08
N ASP A 112 -13.96 3.96 -1.83
CA ASP A 112 -14.41 2.88 -0.94
C ASP A 112 -15.58 2.09 -1.55
N ARG A 113 -16.55 2.77 -2.16
CA ARG A 113 -17.66 2.11 -2.86
C ARG A 113 -17.17 1.24 -4.03
N ILE A 114 -16.27 1.76 -4.86
CA ILE A 114 -15.69 1.00 -5.98
C ILE A 114 -14.95 -0.22 -5.42
N ILE A 115 -14.07 -0.03 -4.45
CA ILE A 115 -13.27 -1.10 -3.82
C ILE A 115 -14.18 -2.20 -3.26
N ARG A 116 -15.22 -1.84 -2.49
CA ARG A 116 -16.16 -2.82 -1.92
C ARG A 116 -16.89 -3.62 -2.99
N LYS A 117 -17.31 -2.97 -4.08
CA LYS A 117 -17.95 -3.66 -5.21
C LYS A 117 -16.95 -4.58 -5.91
N THR A 118 -15.74 -4.12 -6.19
CA THR A 118 -14.68 -4.96 -6.78
C THR A 118 -14.40 -6.18 -5.93
N ILE A 119 -14.24 -6.03 -4.60
CA ILE A 119 -14.04 -7.16 -3.67
C ILE A 119 -15.21 -8.14 -3.73
N LYS A 120 -16.45 -7.64 -3.85
CA LYS A 120 -17.64 -8.49 -3.98
C LYS A 120 -17.55 -9.35 -5.25
N GLU A 121 -17.21 -8.76 -6.39
CA GLU A 121 -17.04 -9.49 -7.65
C GLU A 121 -15.89 -10.51 -7.57
N MET A 122 -14.77 -10.15 -6.96
CA MET A 122 -13.62 -11.06 -6.80
C MET A 122 -13.97 -12.34 -6.01
N LYS A 123 -14.93 -12.27 -5.07
CA LYS A 123 -15.40 -13.45 -4.32
C LYS A 123 -16.16 -14.46 -5.16
N HIS A 124 -16.64 -14.07 -6.34
CA HIS A 124 -17.35 -14.95 -7.25
C HIS A 124 -16.44 -15.64 -8.27
N LEU A 125 -15.13 -15.31 -8.27
CA LEU A 125 -14.14 -16.01 -9.09
C LEU A 125 -13.96 -17.43 -8.56
N LYS A 126 -14.24 -18.43 -9.40
CA LYS A 126 -13.99 -19.86 -9.12
C LYS A 126 -12.55 -20.19 -9.50
N LEU A 127 -11.60 -19.90 -8.63
CA LEU A 127 -10.16 -20.19 -8.78
C LEU A 127 -9.72 -21.33 -7.87
#